data_AF-X1FSQ0-F1
#
_entry.id   AF-X1FSQ0-F1
#
_cell.length_a   1.000
_cell.length_b   1.000
_cell.length_c   1.000
_cell.angle_alpha   90.00
_cell.angle_beta   90.00
_cell.angle_gamma   90.00
#
_symmetry.space_group_name_H-M   'P 1'
#
loop_
_entity.id
_entity.type
_entity.pdbx_description
1 polymer ?
#
loop_
_entity_poly.entity_id
_entity_poly.type
_entity_poly.pdbx_seq_one_letter_code
_entity_poly.pdbx_strand_id
1 'polypeptide(L)' 'PVRQKGSHVFYRHPDGRTTTIPNHPGRDLARPLMREILREIELTPEQFQKQLEKS' A
#
# COMPACT_ATOMS: atom_id res chain seq x y z
N PRO A 1 6.25 -4.33 -6.97
CA PRO A 1 7.18 -3.24 -6.56
C PRO A 1 8.01 -2.81 -7.77
N VAL A 2 8.31 -1.51 -7.92
CA VAL A 2 9.09 -0.99 -9.06
C VAL A 2 10.50 -0.58 -8.65
N ARG A 3 10.66 0.03 -7.47
CA ARG A 3 11.97 0.37 -6.91
C ARG A 3 11.91 0.44 -5.38
N GLN A 4 13.07 0.35 -4.74
CA GLN A 4 13.22 0.52 -3.30
C GLN A 4 14.40 1.46 -3.00
N LYS A 5 14.21 2.36 -2.04
CA LYS A 5 15.29 3.21 -1.49
C LYS A 5 15.23 3.16 0.03
N GLY A 6 16.23 2.54 0.65
CA GLY A 6 16.22 2.28 2.09
C GLY A 6 14.99 1.48 2.49
N SER A 7 14.28 1.96 3.52
CA SER A 7 13.06 1.35 4.05
C SER A 7 11.78 1.76 3.32
N HIS A 8 11.85 2.36 2.13
CA HIS A 8 10.65 2.77 1.39
C HIS A 8 10.58 2.04 0.05
N VAL A 9 9.43 1.43 -0.21
CA VAL A 9 9.17 0.65 -1.43
C VAL A 9 8.13 1.37 -2.28
N PHE A 10 8.46 1.58 -3.55
CA PHE A 10 7.61 2.25 -4.51
C PHE A 10 6.84 1.24 -5.36
N TYR A 11 5.53 1.43 -5.48
CA TYR A 11 4.61 0.58 -6.24
C TYR A 11 3.96 1.38 -7.37
N ARG A 12 3.73 0.70 -8.49
CA ARG A 12 2.97 1.22 -9.63
C ARG A 12 1.82 0.26 -9.91
N HIS A 13 0.62 0.80 -9.97
CA HIS A 13 -0.58 0.10 -10.37
C HIS A 13 -0.65 0.03 -11.92
N PRO A 14 -1.20 -1.05 -12.52
CA PRO A 14 -1.29 -1.18 -13.97
C PRO A 14 -2.01 -0.03 -14.70
N ASP A 15 -2.95 0.65 -14.04
CA ASP A 15 -3.65 1.84 -14.58
C ASP A 15 -2.85 3.14 -14.48
N GLY A 16 -1.61 3.10 -13.97
CA GLY A 16 -0.71 4.25 -13.89
C GLY A 16 -0.62 4.93 -12.53
N ARG A 17 -1.49 4.59 -11.56
CA ARG A 17 -1.37 5.12 -10.18
C ARG A 17 -0.10 4.62 -9.49
N THR A 18 0.39 5.37 -8.52
CA THR A 18 1.62 5.03 -7.79
C THR A 18 1.49 5.34 -6.32
N THR A 19 2.15 4.55 -5.47
CA THR A 19 2.23 4.81 -4.02
C THR A 19 3.59 4.40 -3.47
N THR A 20 3.98 4.98 -2.33
CA THR A 20 5.22 4.63 -1.61
C THR A 20 4.85 4.10 -0.24
N ILE A 21 5.27 2.87 0.06
CA ILE A 21 4.95 2.20 1.32
C ILE A 21 6.23 2.08 2.16
N PRO A 22 6.23 2.55 3.43
CA PRO A 22 7.33 2.27 4.33
C PRO A 22 7.34 0.78 4.69
N ASN A 23 8.52 0.17 4.61
CA ASN A 23 8.80 -1.22 4.86
C ASN A 23 9.86 -1.31 5.98
N HIS A 24 9.39 -1.14 7.21
CA HIS A 24 10.19 -1.35 8.41
C HIS A 24 9.81 -2.71 9.01
N PRO A 25 10.72 -3.70 9.01
CA PRO A 25 10.43 -5.01 9.61
C PRO A 25 9.99 -4.88 11.08
N GLY A 26 8.95 -5.63 11.46
CA GLY A 26 8.45 -5.67 12.84
C GLY A 26 7.61 -4.46 13.27
N ARG A 27 7.24 -3.56 12.35
CA ARG A 27 6.39 -2.41 12.65
C ARG A 27 5.14 -2.38 11.79
N ASP A 28 4.00 -2.22 12.43
CA ASP A 28 2.72 -2.04 11.75
C ASP A 28 2.61 -0.67 11.10
N LEU A 29 1.91 -0.61 9.96
CA LEU A 29 1.47 0.64 9.38
C LEU A 29 0.39 1.26 10.26
N ALA A 30 0.57 2.54 10.59
CA ALA A 30 -0.44 3.27 11.35
C ALA A 30 -1.76 3.34 10.55
N ARG A 31 -2.90 3.26 11.24
CA ARG A 31 -4.23 3.31 10.63
C ARG A 31 -4.44 4.52 9.69
N PRO A 32 -3.98 5.75 10.03
CA PRO A 32 -4.11 6.90 9.13
C PRO A 32 -3.35 6.70 7.82
N LEU A 33 -2.09 6.25 7.89
CA LEU A 33 -1.26 6.00 6.72
C LEU A 33 -1.86 4.92 5.82
N MET A 34 -2.39 3.84 6.40
CA MET A 34 -3.05 2.80 5.62
C MET A 34 -4.27 3.38 4.87
N ARG A 35 -5.07 4.24 5.51
CA ARG A 35 -6.21 4.90 4.84
C ARG A 35 -5.78 5.85 3.74
N GLU A 36 -4.67 6.57 3.91
CA GLU A 36 -4.10 7.43 2.88
C GLU A 36 -3.64 6.62 1.67
N ILE A 37 -2.88 5.53 1.89
CA ILE A 37 -2.45 4.63 0.81
C ILE A 37 -3.66 4.09 0.05
N LEU A 38 -4.67 3.58 0.75
CA LEU A 38 -5.89 3.06 0.13
C LEU A 38 -6.61 4.12 -0.72
N ARG A 39 -6.65 5.37 -0.26
CA ARG A 39 -7.21 6.49 -1.02
C ARG A 39 -6.39 6.82 -2.27
N GLU A 40 -5.06 6.82 -2.19
CA GLU A 40 -4.17 7.07 -3.34
C GLU A 40 -4.37 6.05 -4.47
N ILE A 41 -4.64 4.79 -4.10
CA ILE A 41 -4.89 3.70 -5.05
C ILE A 41 -6.38 3.42 -5.25
N GLU A 42 -7.24 4.37 -4.87
CA GLU A 42 -8.71 4.34 -4.96
C GLU A 42 -9.33 2.96 -4.63
N LEU A 43 -8.83 2.35 -3.56
CA LEU A 43 -9.28 1.07 -3.05
C LEU A 43 -10.06 1.31 -1.77
N THR A 44 -11.29 0.83 -1.67
CA THR A 44 -12.06 0.95 -0.43
C THR A 44 -11.53 -0.05 0.62
N PRO A 45 -11.74 0.21 1.92
CA PRO A 45 -11.40 -0.75 2.97
C PRO A 45 -12.04 -2.13 2.76
N GLU A 46 -13.27 -2.19 2.24
CA GLU A 46 -13.98 -3.43 1.96
C GLU A 46 -13.35 -4.19 0.77
N GLN A 47 -12.95 -3.47 -0.26
CA GLN A 47 -12.20 -4.07 -1.38
C GLN A 47 -10.85 -4.59 -0.90
N PHE A 48 -10.14 -3.84 -0.06
CA PHE A 48 -8.89 -4.27 0.55
C PHE A 48 -9.08 -5.55 1.38
N GLN A 49 -10.10 -5.58 2.25
CA GLN A 49 -10.43 -6.76 3.05
C GLN A 49 -10.70 -8.00 2.16
N LYS A 50 -11.46 -7.83 1.07
CA LYS A 50 -11.69 -8.91 0.09
C LYS A 50 -10.41 -9.38 -0.61
N GLN A 51 -9.38 -8.55 -0.74
CA GLN A 51 -8.09 -8.99 -1.28
C GLN A 51 -7.29 -9.79 -0.26
N LEU A 52 -7.37 -9.42 1.02
CA LEU A 52 -6.73 -10.19 2.10
C LEU A 52 -7.31 -11.59 2.24
N GLU A 53 -8.63 -11.74 2.09
CA GLU A 53 -9.30 -13.05 2.15
C GLU A 53 -8.96 -13.98 0.98
N LYS A 54 -8.47 -13.43 -0.13
CA LYS A 54 -8.08 -14.18 -1.33
C LYS A 54 -6.60 -14.60 -1.31
N SER A 55 -5.82 -14.09 -0.37
CA SER A 55 -4.37 -14.29 -0.27
C SER A 55 -4.05 -15.38 0.75
#